data_AF-A0A355AZI2-F1
#
_entry.id   AF-A0A355AZI2-F1
#
_cell.length_a   1.000
_cell.length_b   1.000
_cell.length_c   1.000
_cell.angle_alpha   90.00
_cell.angle_beta   90.00
_cell.angle_gamma   90.00
#
_symmetry.space_group_name_H-M   'P 1'
#
loop_
_entity.id
_entity.type
_entity.pdbx_description
1 polymer ?
#
loop_
_entity_poly.entity_id
_entity_poly.type
_entity_poly.pdbx_seq_one_letter_code
_entity_poly.pdbx_strand_id
1 'polypeptide(L)'
;MVHLGDIKPGRAPCTEDRYRRVADLLRASAKPVFIVPGDNEWNGCADPGAAWTLWKKYFLRMDSLWGNPYRVSRQPGRRENFAFVRGGVLFAGVNLVGPLVIRRAEWKRRLARNASWIRRHFRLRAGGVRRAVVFAHYGKRRPHGLYSDFFAALAGAARAFKKPVLFLHGQFHAWEVQRGFLAKNITRVMAAGGSAPPQRVIVTLDANTPFRFPGRDAPGDSALAGEG
;
A
#
# COMPACT_ATOMS: atom_id res chain seq x y z
N MET A 1 -4.29 -11.72 3.60
CA MET A 1 -5.03 -10.46 3.31
C MET A 1 -4.06 -9.28 3.48
N VAL A 2 -4.29 -8.16 2.80
CA VAL A 2 -3.56 -6.90 3.07
C VAL A 2 -4.59 -5.79 3.30
N HIS A 3 -4.55 -5.13 4.45
CA HIS A 3 -5.36 -3.93 4.74
C HIS A 3 -4.58 -2.67 4.33
N LEU A 4 -5.22 -1.76 3.60
CA LEU A 4 -4.57 -0.60 2.98
C LEU A 4 -4.63 0.67 3.85
N GLY A 5 -4.62 0.53 5.18
CA GLY A 5 -4.81 1.66 6.11
C GLY A 5 -6.26 2.12 6.23
N ASP A 6 -6.49 3.21 6.98
CA ASP A 6 -7.80 3.80 7.21
C ASP A 6 -8.79 2.84 7.90
N ILE A 7 -8.38 2.25 9.03
CA ILE A 7 -9.23 1.43 9.91
C ILE A 7 -10.27 2.25 10.67
N LYS A 8 -10.22 3.59 10.55
CA LYS A 8 -11.25 4.46 11.08
C LYS A 8 -11.55 5.64 10.15
N PRO A 9 -12.76 6.22 10.24
CA PRO A 9 -13.03 7.50 9.63
C PRO A 9 -12.09 8.60 10.17
N GLY A 10 -11.74 9.58 9.33
CA GLY A 10 -10.80 10.64 9.70
C GLY A 10 -11.19 11.39 10.98
N ARG A 11 -12.46 11.77 11.12
CA ARG A 11 -12.96 12.52 12.28
C ARG A 11 -13.15 11.69 13.56
N ALA A 12 -13.07 10.36 13.48
CA ALA A 12 -13.28 9.51 14.64
C ALA A 12 -12.09 9.59 15.62
N PRO A 13 -12.31 9.59 16.94
CA PRO A 13 -11.22 9.60 17.93
C PRO A 13 -10.29 8.39 17.82
N CYS A 14 -9.01 8.62 18.13
CA CYS A 14 -7.96 7.61 18.14
C CYS A 14 -7.84 6.91 19.51
N THR A 15 -8.95 6.32 19.98
CA THR A 15 -8.96 5.59 21.26
C THR A 15 -8.37 4.19 21.11
N GLU A 16 -7.63 3.71 22.12
CA GLU A 16 -7.02 2.38 22.13
C GLU A 16 -8.02 1.25 21.83
N ASP A 17 -9.20 1.34 22.43
CA ASP A 17 -10.29 0.39 22.24
C ASP A 17 -10.70 0.21 20.76
N ARG A 18 -10.58 1.26 19.93
CA ARG A 18 -10.77 1.16 18.48
C ARG A 18 -9.68 0.34 17.79
N TYR A 19 -8.41 0.55 18.16
CA TYR A 19 -7.28 -0.23 17.62
C TYR A 19 -7.43 -1.70 17.99
N ARG A 20 -7.80 -1.98 19.26
CA ARG A 20 -8.07 -3.33 19.74
C ARG A 20 -9.18 -4.01 18.94
N ARG A 21 -10.37 -3.40 18.83
CA ARG A 21 -11.49 -3.97 18.08
C ARG A 21 -11.15 -4.30 16.63
N VAL A 22 -10.50 -3.37 15.92
CA VAL A 22 -10.09 -3.61 14.53
C VAL A 22 -9.05 -4.74 14.48
N ALA A 23 -8.09 -4.76 15.41
CA ALA A 23 -7.10 -5.83 15.45
C ALA A 23 -7.74 -7.19 15.69
N ASP A 24 -8.75 -7.28 16.55
CA ASP A 24 -9.48 -8.52 16.82
C ASP A 24 -10.30 -8.97 15.60
N LEU A 25 -10.94 -8.05 14.88
CA LEU A 25 -11.60 -8.34 13.61
C LEU A 25 -10.61 -8.87 12.56
N LEU A 26 -9.43 -8.28 12.44
CA LEU A 26 -8.39 -8.74 11.51
C LEU A 26 -7.80 -10.09 11.95
N ARG A 27 -7.65 -10.33 13.25
CA ARG A 27 -7.15 -11.59 13.84
C ARG A 27 -8.07 -12.77 13.53
N ALA A 28 -9.37 -12.53 13.37
CA ALA A 28 -10.34 -13.56 12.97
C ALA A 28 -10.13 -14.08 11.53
N SER A 29 -9.22 -13.49 10.74
CA SER A 29 -8.93 -13.99 9.40
C SER A 29 -8.34 -15.40 9.44
N ALA A 30 -8.80 -16.29 8.55
CA ALA A 30 -8.22 -17.61 8.36
C ALA A 30 -6.85 -17.60 7.65
N LYS A 31 -6.34 -16.42 7.23
CA LYS A 31 -5.08 -16.26 6.50
C LYS A 31 -4.25 -15.13 7.13
N PRO A 32 -2.91 -15.15 7.00
CA PRO A 32 -2.06 -14.06 7.48
C PRO A 32 -2.51 -12.70 6.97
N VAL A 33 -2.59 -11.72 7.87
CA VAL A 33 -2.98 -10.34 7.57
C VAL A 33 -1.78 -9.41 7.64
N PHE A 34 -1.50 -8.73 6.54
CA PHE A 34 -0.59 -7.59 6.52
C PHE A 34 -1.40 -6.30 6.55
N ILE A 35 -0.80 -5.21 7.01
CA ILE A 35 -1.42 -3.90 7.02
C ILE A 35 -0.37 -2.82 6.77
N VAL A 36 -0.70 -1.86 5.92
CA VAL A 36 0.04 -0.59 5.80
C VAL A 36 -0.72 0.50 6.57
N PRO A 37 -0.03 1.49 7.17
CA PRO A 37 -0.71 2.61 7.82
C PRO A 37 -1.53 3.43 6.81
N GLY A 38 -2.70 3.93 7.23
CA GLY A 38 -3.40 5.05 6.60
C GLY A 38 -3.14 6.33 7.39
N ASP A 39 -3.60 7.49 6.92
CA ASP A 39 -3.41 8.74 7.67
C ASP A 39 -4.37 8.83 8.87
N ASN A 40 -5.56 8.23 8.80
CA ASN A 40 -6.57 8.39 9.85
C ASN A 40 -6.13 7.80 11.20
N GLU A 41 -5.28 6.78 11.23
CA GLU A 41 -4.88 6.04 12.43
C GLU A 41 -3.69 6.62 13.19
N TRP A 42 -3.11 7.71 12.70
CA TRP A 42 -1.99 8.30 13.41
C TRP A 42 -1.85 9.76 13.05
N ASN A 43 -1.62 10.03 11.77
CA ASN A 43 -1.32 11.37 11.30
C ASN A 43 -2.53 12.31 11.48
N GLY A 44 -3.76 11.80 11.32
CA GLY A 44 -5.02 12.50 11.55
C GLY A 44 -5.46 12.59 13.01
N CYS A 45 -4.69 12.06 13.96
CA CYS A 45 -5.06 12.06 15.37
C CYS A 45 -4.64 13.36 16.08
N ALA A 46 -5.35 13.71 17.15
CA ALA A 46 -5.00 14.84 18.01
C ALA A 46 -3.58 14.71 18.60
N ASP A 47 -3.19 13.48 19.01
CA ASP A 47 -1.81 13.13 19.35
C ASP A 47 -1.31 12.03 18.40
N PRO A 48 -0.56 12.41 17.34
CA PRO A 48 0.02 11.46 16.40
C PRO A 48 1.06 10.51 17.02
N GLY A 49 1.75 10.94 18.08
CA GLY A 49 2.77 10.13 18.75
C GLY A 49 2.15 9.00 19.56
N ALA A 50 1.13 9.31 20.35
CA ALA A 50 0.33 8.33 21.07
C ALA A 50 -0.38 7.37 20.11
N ALA A 51 -1.01 7.90 19.05
CA ALA A 51 -1.68 7.10 18.04
C ALA A 51 -0.71 6.17 17.29
N TRP A 52 0.49 6.64 16.93
CA TRP A 52 1.52 5.79 16.33
C TRP A 52 1.99 4.68 17.29
N THR A 53 2.01 4.94 18.60
CA THR A 53 2.31 3.92 19.61
C THR A 53 1.23 2.84 19.65
N LEU A 54 -0.04 3.22 19.60
CA LEU A 54 -1.15 2.28 19.47
C LEU A 54 -1.10 1.50 18.15
N TRP A 55 -0.85 2.16 17.03
CA TRP A 55 -0.71 1.49 15.74
C TRP A 55 0.37 0.40 15.80
N LYS A 56 1.54 0.71 16.37
CA LYS A 56 2.59 -0.28 16.58
C LYS A 56 2.16 -1.41 17.51
N LYS A 57 1.50 -1.11 18.63
CA LYS A 57 1.05 -2.11 19.60
C LYS A 57 0.13 -3.16 18.96
N TYR A 58 -0.79 -2.74 18.10
CA TYR A 58 -1.82 -3.62 17.58
C TYR A 58 -1.54 -4.19 16.18
N PHE A 59 -0.83 -3.44 15.32
CA PHE A 59 -0.71 -3.76 13.89
C PHE A 59 0.72 -4.05 13.43
N LEU A 60 1.75 -3.56 14.12
CA LEU A 60 3.13 -3.84 13.73
C LEU A 60 3.41 -5.35 13.86
N ARG A 61 3.79 -5.97 12.75
CA ARG A 61 4.00 -7.42 12.62
C ARG A 61 2.74 -8.27 12.88
N MET A 62 1.55 -7.70 12.68
CA MET A 62 0.30 -8.49 12.72
C MET A 62 0.39 -9.76 11.88
N ASP A 63 1.05 -9.70 10.73
CA ASP A 63 1.26 -10.84 9.83
C ASP A 63 1.94 -12.05 10.49
N SER A 64 2.65 -11.92 11.62
CA SER A 64 3.27 -13.08 12.28
C SER A 64 2.33 -13.91 13.16
N LEU A 65 1.08 -13.49 13.36
CA LEU A 65 0.14 -14.17 14.26
C LEU A 65 -0.37 -15.53 13.75
N TRP A 66 -0.13 -15.86 12.47
CA TRP A 66 -0.67 -17.06 11.81
C TRP A 66 0.40 -18.09 11.42
N GLY A 67 1.49 -18.23 12.19
CA GLY A 67 2.59 -19.13 11.83
C GLY A 67 3.18 -18.81 10.45
N ASN A 68 3.22 -17.52 10.11
CA ASN A 68 3.39 -17.00 8.76
C ASN A 68 4.55 -17.67 8.00
N PRO A 69 4.27 -18.36 6.87
CA PRO A 69 5.29 -19.09 6.14
C PRO A 69 6.24 -18.19 5.34
N TYR A 70 5.97 -16.88 5.26
CA TYR A 70 6.77 -15.98 4.46
C TYR A 70 8.00 -15.49 5.22
N ARG A 71 9.16 -15.49 4.55
CA ARG A 71 10.37 -14.78 5.02
C ARG A 71 10.20 -13.28 4.82
N VAL A 72 9.52 -12.63 5.77
CA VAL A 72 9.22 -11.19 5.71
C VAL A 72 10.44 -10.33 6.07
N SER A 73 10.91 -9.55 5.10
CA SER A 73 11.90 -8.49 5.31
C SER A 73 11.23 -7.23 5.86
N ARG A 74 11.87 -6.57 6.82
CA ARG A 74 11.44 -5.28 7.39
C ARG A 74 12.46 -4.19 7.09
N GLN A 75 11.99 -2.96 6.88
CA GLN A 75 12.91 -1.85 6.64
C GLN A 75 13.59 -1.41 7.95
N PRO A 76 14.93 -1.35 8.01
CA PRO A 76 15.63 -0.76 9.14
C PRO A 76 15.15 0.67 9.39
N GLY A 77 14.79 0.98 10.64
CA GLY A 77 14.26 2.28 11.04
C GLY A 77 12.83 2.61 10.56
N ARG A 78 12.17 1.72 9.81
CA ARG A 78 10.75 1.81 9.40
C ARG A 78 10.12 0.42 9.37
N ARG A 79 10.05 -0.22 10.54
CA ARG A 79 9.64 -1.64 10.65
C ARG A 79 8.17 -1.88 10.25
N GLU A 80 7.37 -0.82 10.11
CA GLU A 80 6.04 -0.87 9.51
C GLU A 80 6.09 -1.30 8.03
N ASN A 81 7.16 -0.96 7.31
CA ASN A 81 7.35 -1.38 5.93
C ASN A 81 7.79 -2.84 5.88
N PHE A 82 7.25 -3.57 4.90
CA PHE A 82 7.53 -5.00 4.73
C PHE A 82 7.81 -5.33 3.28
N ALA A 83 8.47 -6.47 3.07
CA ALA A 83 8.55 -7.12 1.77
C ALA A 83 8.72 -8.63 1.91
N PHE A 84 8.14 -9.41 1.01
CA PHE A 84 8.33 -10.86 0.93
C PHE A 84 8.10 -11.34 -0.51
N VAL A 85 8.54 -12.57 -0.80
CA VAL A 85 8.30 -13.21 -2.10
C VAL A 85 7.42 -14.44 -1.88
N ARG A 86 6.44 -14.63 -2.75
CA ARG A 86 5.60 -15.84 -2.80
C ARG A 86 5.25 -16.15 -4.25
N GLY A 87 5.45 -17.39 -4.69
CA GLY A 87 5.05 -17.84 -6.03
C GLY A 87 5.63 -17.01 -7.17
N GLY A 88 6.90 -16.57 -7.04
CA GLY A 88 7.54 -15.70 -8.03
C GLY A 88 7.00 -14.26 -8.08
N VAL A 89 6.25 -13.82 -7.07
CA VAL A 89 5.74 -12.44 -6.94
C VAL A 89 6.39 -11.77 -5.75
N LEU A 90 6.94 -10.58 -5.96
CA LEU A 90 7.40 -9.69 -4.88
C LEU A 90 6.21 -8.91 -4.33
N PHE A 91 6.00 -8.95 -3.02
CA PHE A 91 5.05 -8.10 -2.30
C PHE A 91 5.81 -7.11 -1.43
N ALA A 92 5.46 -5.83 -1.47
CA ALA A 92 6.08 -4.79 -0.65
C ALA A 92 5.04 -3.79 -0.15
N GLY A 93 5.00 -3.53 1.16
CA GLY A 93 4.14 -2.51 1.76
C GLY A 93 4.95 -1.33 2.28
N VAL A 94 4.47 -0.12 2.05
CA VAL A 94 5.11 1.13 2.52
C VAL A 94 4.13 2.05 3.23
N ASN A 95 4.62 2.76 4.25
CA ASN A 95 3.91 3.84 4.95
C ASN A 95 3.89 5.12 4.10
N LEU A 96 3.06 5.10 3.07
CA LEU A 96 2.75 6.21 2.18
C LEU A 96 1.28 6.57 2.39
N VAL A 97 1.02 7.68 3.09
CA VAL A 97 -0.33 8.11 3.52
C VAL A 97 -0.67 9.48 2.95
N GLY A 98 -1.95 9.88 3.08
CA GLY A 98 -2.50 11.10 2.52
C GLY A 98 -1.88 12.39 3.07
N PRO A 99 -2.12 13.53 2.40
CA PRO A 99 -1.47 14.79 2.71
C PRO A 99 -2.05 15.41 4.00
N LEU A 100 -1.47 15.02 5.13
CA LEU A 100 -1.55 15.75 6.39
C LEU A 100 -0.13 15.92 6.93
N VAL A 101 0.60 16.90 6.43
CA VAL A 101 2.04 17.01 6.75
C VAL A 101 2.25 17.78 8.05
N ILE A 102 2.37 17.04 9.16
CA ILE A 102 2.68 17.62 10.47
C ILE A 102 4.14 18.07 10.54
N ARG A 103 5.09 17.24 10.07
CA ARG A 103 6.53 17.54 10.09
C ARG A 103 7.16 17.35 8.72
N ARG A 104 7.31 18.44 7.96
CA ARG A 104 7.84 18.44 6.58
C ARG A 104 9.16 17.69 6.43
N ALA A 105 10.11 17.87 7.36
CA ALA A 105 11.40 17.20 7.30
C ALA A 105 11.30 15.68 7.50
N GLU A 106 10.42 15.22 8.40
CA GLU A 106 10.15 13.79 8.55
C GLU A 106 9.49 13.26 7.27
N TRP A 107 8.46 13.94 6.78
CA TRP A 107 7.73 13.58 5.57
C TRP A 107 8.67 13.38 4.37
N LYS A 108 9.53 14.39 4.16
CA LYS A 108 10.85 14.37 3.51
C LYS A 108 11.48 12.98 3.45
N ARG A 109 11.98 12.60 4.63
CA ARG A 109 12.73 11.38 4.88
C ARG A 109 11.88 10.12 4.71
N ARG A 110 10.57 10.16 4.99
CA ARG A 110 9.66 9.02 4.83
C ARG A 110 9.47 8.65 3.39
N LEU A 111 9.13 9.63 2.56
CA LEU A 111 8.97 9.43 1.12
C LEU A 111 10.27 8.91 0.49
N ALA A 112 11.42 9.53 0.78
CA ALA A 112 12.71 9.06 0.26
C ALA A 112 13.06 7.63 0.70
N ARG A 113 12.79 7.27 1.97
CA ARG A 113 13.04 5.92 2.50
C ARG A 113 12.08 4.88 1.92
N ASN A 114 10.82 5.22 1.68
CA ASN A 114 9.85 4.32 1.03
C ASN A 114 10.25 4.05 -0.43
N ALA A 115 10.62 5.09 -1.18
CA ALA A 115 11.08 4.93 -2.57
C ALA A 115 12.34 4.06 -2.64
N SER A 116 13.29 4.31 -1.72
CA SER A 116 14.52 3.52 -1.63
C SER A 116 14.26 2.06 -1.25
N TRP A 117 13.29 1.79 -0.37
CA TRP A 117 12.86 0.44 -0.01
C TRP A 117 12.34 -0.35 -1.21
N ILE A 118 11.42 0.25 -1.97
CA ILE A 118 10.84 -0.37 -3.17
C ILE A 118 11.94 -0.62 -4.22
N ARG A 119 12.74 0.40 -4.54
CA ARG A 119 13.85 0.30 -5.50
C ARG A 119 14.85 -0.80 -5.11
N ARG A 120 15.21 -0.89 -3.83
CA ARG A 120 16.13 -1.92 -3.33
C ARG A 120 15.56 -3.32 -3.57
N HIS A 121 14.29 -3.56 -3.25
CA HIS A 121 13.68 -4.87 -3.45
C HIS A 121 13.47 -5.22 -4.91
N PHE A 122 13.12 -4.26 -5.77
CA PHE A 122 13.05 -4.46 -7.21
C PHE A 122 14.41 -4.93 -7.76
N ARG A 123 15.51 -4.28 -7.36
CA ARG A 123 16.87 -4.67 -7.77
C ARG A 123 17.27 -6.03 -7.21
N LEU A 124 17.20 -6.23 -5.89
CA LEU A 124 17.71 -7.43 -5.23
C LEU A 124 16.93 -8.70 -5.58
N ARG A 125 15.64 -8.57 -5.93
CA ARG A 125 14.77 -9.71 -6.20
C ARG A 125 14.48 -9.89 -7.69
N ALA A 126 14.99 -9.01 -8.56
CA ALA A 126 14.71 -9.01 -10.00
C ALA A 126 14.85 -10.38 -10.63
N GLY A 127 15.95 -11.11 -10.37
CA GLY A 127 16.19 -12.43 -10.97
C GLY A 127 15.18 -13.51 -10.56
N GLY A 128 14.66 -13.45 -9.33
CA GLY A 128 13.81 -14.50 -8.74
C GLY A 128 12.30 -14.25 -8.79
N VAL A 129 11.86 -13.11 -9.34
CA VAL A 129 10.43 -12.78 -9.41
C VAL A 129 10.02 -12.39 -10.83
N ARG A 130 8.75 -12.58 -11.16
CA ARG A 130 8.16 -12.26 -12.47
C ARG A 130 7.37 -10.97 -12.46
N ARG A 131 6.96 -10.49 -11.29
CA ARG A 131 6.18 -9.25 -11.07
C ARG A 131 6.25 -8.80 -9.63
N ALA A 132 5.77 -7.58 -9.37
CA ALA A 132 5.70 -7.01 -8.04
C ALA A 132 4.32 -6.43 -7.72
N VAL A 133 3.97 -6.42 -6.44
CA VAL A 133 2.81 -5.73 -5.88
C VAL A 133 3.30 -4.81 -4.78
N VAL A 134 3.01 -3.52 -4.92
CA VAL A 134 3.32 -2.47 -3.97
C VAL A 134 2.02 -2.02 -3.30
N PHE A 135 1.98 -2.04 -1.98
CA PHE A 135 0.86 -1.59 -1.17
C PHE A 135 1.20 -0.27 -0.49
N ALA A 136 0.26 0.67 -0.53
CA ALA A 136 0.31 1.96 0.14
C ALA A 136 -1.11 2.34 0.58
N HIS A 137 -1.25 3.40 1.38
CA HIS A 137 -2.56 4.00 1.58
C HIS A 137 -2.85 5.06 0.51
N TYR A 138 -1.87 5.93 0.24
CA TYR A 138 -1.98 7.01 -0.74
C TYR A 138 -1.48 6.60 -2.13
N GLY A 139 -2.20 7.05 -3.17
CA GLY A 139 -1.90 6.72 -4.56
C GLY A 139 -2.46 7.71 -5.56
N LYS A 140 -2.10 8.99 -5.38
CA LYS A 140 -2.45 10.19 -6.17
C LYS A 140 -3.45 10.00 -7.34
N ARG A 141 -4.54 10.76 -7.33
CA ARG A 141 -5.40 10.93 -8.53
C ARG A 141 -4.88 12.00 -9.47
N ARG A 142 -4.32 13.09 -8.92
CA ARG A 142 -3.74 14.22 -9.64
C ARG A 142 -2.29 14.46 -9.18
N PRO A 143 -1.44 15.13 -9.97
CA PRO A 143 -0.11 15.55 -9.52
C PRO A 143 -0.19 16.31 -8.19
N HIS A 144 0.75 16.02 -7.29
CA HIS A 144 0.84 16.68 -5.99
C HIS A 144 2.31 16.85 -5.61
N GLY A 145 2.78 18.10 -5.53
CA GLY A 145 4.21 18.44 -5.40
C GLY A 145 4.92 17.70 -4.26
N LEU A 146 4.26 17.54 -3.10
CA LEU A 146 4.81 16.82 -1.95
C LEU A 146 5.27 15.38 -2.23
N TYR A 147 4.71 14.71 -3.25
CA TYR A 147 4.99 13.31 -3.56
C TYR A 147 5.73 13.11 -4.88
N SER A 148 6.05 14.20 -5.59
CA SER A 148 6.65 14.14 -6.93
C SER A 148 7.92 13.28 -6.94
N ASP A 149 8.83 13.49 -5.99
CA ASP A 149 10.08 12.72 -5.88
C ASP A 149 9.84 11.24 -5.65
N PHE A 150 8.87 10.89 -4.79
CA PHE A 150 8.53 9.50 -4.52
C PHE A 150 7.99 8.81 -5.79
N PHE A 151 7.03 9.44 -6.47
CA PHE A 151 6.42 8.85 -7.65
C PHE A 151 7.37 8.82 -8.86
N ALA A 152 8.24 9.83 -9.00
CA ALA A 152 9.31 9.81 -10.00
C ALA A 152 10.28 8.64 -9.73
N ALA A 153 10.70 8.44 -8.49
CA ALA A 153 11.55 7.33 -8.10
C ALA A 153 10.88 5.96 -8.29
N LEU A 154 9.58 5.84 -7.97
CA LEU A 154 8.79 4.63 -8.23
C LEU A 154 8.73 4.32 -9.72
N ALA A 155 8.46 5.32 -10.56
CA ALA A 155 8.41 5.18 -12.01
C ALA A 155 9.77 4.74 -12.59
N GLY A 156 10.85 5.37 -12.14
CA GLY A 156 12.22 4.98 -12.52
C GLY A 156 12.57 3.56 -12.10
N ALA A 157 12.24 3.18 -10.85
CA ALA A 157 12.47 1.83 -10.34
C ALA A 157 11.66 0.78 -11.13
N ALA A 158 10.40 1.06 -11.46
CA ALA A 158 9.57 0.16 -12.25
C ALA A 158 10.10 -0.02 -13.67
N ARG A 159 10.53 1.06 -14.34
CA ARG A 159 11.17 0.97 -15.67
C ARG A 159 12.43 0.10 -15.63
N ALA A 160 13.28 0.27 -14.62
CA ALA A 160 14.47 -0.56 -14.43
C ALA A 160 14.13 -2.02 -14.09
N PHE A 161 13.02 -2.27 -13.39
CA PHE A 161 12.55 -3.62 -13.05
C PHE A 161 12.02 -4.40 -14.26
N LYS A 162 11.56 -3.71 -15.32
CA LYS A 162 11.12 -4.27 -16.62
C LYS A 162 10.01 -5.33 -16.55
N LYS A 163 9.38 -5.50 -15.40
CA LYS A 163 8.35 -6.51 -15.12
C LYS A 163 7.06 -5.84 -14.64
N PRO A 164 5.89 -6.49 -14.76
CA PRO A 164 4.64 -5.91 -14.28
C PRO A 164 4.71 -5.51 -12.80
N VAL A 165 4.21 -4.33 -12.49
CA VAL A 165 4.06 -3.81 -11.13
C VAL A 165 2.61 -3.44 -10.90
N LEU A 166 2.01 -3.99 -9.85
CA LEU A 166 0.72 -3.54 -9.35
C LEU A 166 0.94 -2.58 -8.18
N PHE A 167 0.35 -1.40 -8.23
CA PHE A 167 0.36 -0.43 -7.14
C PHE A 167 -1.06 -0.31 -6.56
N LEU A 168 -1.28 -0.89 -5.39
CA LEU A 168 -2.55 -0.95 -4.67
C LEU A 168 -2.60 0.09 -3.56
N HIS A 169 -3.67 0.89 -3.53
CA HIS A 169 -3.87 1.93 -2.51
C HIS A 169 -5.35 2.16 -2.16
N GLY A 170 -5.64 2.86 -1.06
CA GLY A 170 -6.99 2.94 -0.48
C GLY A 170 -7.57 4.35 -0.27
N GLN A 171 -6.79 5.42 -0.49
CA GLN A 171 -7.10 6.79 -0.02
C GLN A 171 -8.51 7.31 -0.34
N PHE A 172 -9.00 7.15 -1.57
CA PHE A 172 -10.25 7.80 -2.00
C PHE A 172 -11.43 6.84 -2.04
N HIS A 173 -11.28 5.63 -1.49
CA HIS A 173 -12.34 4.65 -1.26
C HIS A 173 -13.20 4.26 -2.47
N ALA A 174 -12.72 4.50 -3.69
CA ALA A 174 -13.40 4.15 -4.93
C ALA A 174 -12.64 3.05 -5.66
N TRP A 175 -13.35 2.10 -6.28
CA TRP A 175 -12.70 1.12 -7.14
C TRP A 175 -12.28 1.79 -8.44
N GLU A 176 -10.98 1.82 -8.74
CA GLU A 176 -10.46 2.42 -9.96
C GLU A 176 -9.21 1.67 -10.43
N VAL A 177 -9.17 1.28 -11.70
CA VAL A 177 -8.04 0.58 -12.32
C VAL A 177 -7.42 1.49 -13.39
N GLN A 178 -6.12 1.75 -13.28
CA GLN A 178 -5.38 2.56 -14.23
C GLN A 178 -4.13 1.81 -14.70
N ARG A 179 -4.14 1.34 -15.95
CA ARG A 179 -2.97 0.77 -16.62
C ARG A 179 -2.03 1.90 -17.08
N GLY A 180 -0.72 1.66 -17.07
CA GLY A 180 0.28 2.66 -17.48
C GLY A 180 0.48 3.80 -16.47
N PHE A 181 0.16 3.60 -15.18
CA PHE A 181 0.29 4.62 -14.14
C PHE A 181 1.75 5.01 -13.91
N LEU A 182 2.19 6.21 -14.30
CA LEU A 182 3.58 6.72 -14.20
C LEU A 182 4.61 6.02 -15.12
N ALA A 183 4.40 4.76 -15.46
CA ALA A 183 5.18 3.99 -16.40
C ALA A 183 4.32 2.89 -17.03
N LYS A 184 4.63 2.49 -18.26
CA LYS A 184 3.86 1.48 -19.03
C LYS A 184 3.61 0.18 -18.26
N ASN A 185 4.58 -0.25 -17.44
CA ASN A 185 4.50 -1.51 -16.71
C ASN A 185 3.89 -1.41 -15.29
N ILE A 186 3.31 -0.27 -14.92
CA ILE A 186 2.61 -0.10 -13.65
C ILE A 186 1.10 -0.08 -13.89
N THR A 187 0.39 -0.98 -13.23
CA THR A 187 -1.07 -0.90 -13.05
C THR A 187 -1.35 -0.34 -11.66
N ARG A 188 -2.09 0.76 -11.56
CA ARG A 188 -2.60 1.26 -10.28
C ARG A 188 -4.01 0.71 -10.06
N VAL A 189 -4.27 0.31 -8.84
CA VAL A 189 -5.63 -0.01 -8.38
C VAL A 189 -5.90 0.75 -7.10
N MET A 190 -6.98 1.52 -7.12
CA MET A 190 -7.58 2.06 -5.92
C MET A 190 -8.64 1.08 -5.41
N ALA A 191 -8.52 0.69 -4.15
CA ALA A 191 -9.45 -0.19 -3.47
C ALA A 191 -10.71 0.59 -3.05
N ALA A 192 -11.85 -0.10 -3.08
CA ALA A 192 -13.08 0.43 -2.51
C ALA A 192 -13.00 0.38 -0.98
N GLY A 193 -13.51 1.43 -0.31
CA GLY A 193 -13.55 1.52 1.15
C GLY A 193 -14.95 1.40 1.74
N GLY A 194 -15.09 1.79 2.99
CA GLY A 194 -16.38 1.79 3.70
C GLY A 194 -16.91 0.38 3.96
N SER A 195 -18.16 0.13 3.58
CA SER A 195 -18.84 -1.16 3.73
C SER A 195 -18.56 -2.16 2.61
N ALA A 196 -17.70 -1.81 1.65
CA ALA A 196 -17.34 -2.72 0.56
C ALA A 196 -16.67 -4.00 1.10
N PRO A 197 -17.04 -5.19 0.60
CA PRO A 197 -16.38 -6.43 1.00
C PRO A 197 -14.91 -6.43 0.56
N PRO A 198 -14.04 -7.26 1.19
CA PRO A 198 -12.64 -7.39 0.77
C PRO A 198 -12.52 -7.69 -0.72
N GLN A 199 -11.76 -6.86 -1.44
CA GLN A 199 -11.63 -7.01 -2.89
C GLN A 199 -10.58 -8.06 -3.26
N ARG A 200 -10.97 -8.98 -4.16
CA ARG A 200 -10.08 -10.05 -4.63
C ARG A 200 -9.24 -9.56 -5.80
N VAL A 201 -7.92 -9.63 -5.64
CA VAL A 201 -6.94 -9.38 -6.71
C VAL A 201 -6.25 -10.71 -7.03
N ILE A 202 -6.28 -11.10 -8.30
CA ILE A 202 -5.56 -12.29 -8.77
C ILE A 202 -4.29 -11.83 -9.47
N VAL A 203 -3.15 -12.30 -8.97
CA VAL A 203 -1.85 -12.09 -9.61
C VAL A 203 -1.48 -13.37 -10.35
N THR A 204 -1.46 -13.32 -11.68
CA THR A 204 -1.28 -14.51 -12.52
C THR A 204 0.18 -14.68 -12.90
N LEU A 205 0.53 -15.83 -13.51
CA LEU A 205 1.83 -16.02 -14.16
C LEU A 205 1.85 -15.59 -15.65
N ASP A 206 0.69 -15.33 -16.24
CA ASP A 206 0.52 -14.90 -17.62
C ASP A 206 1.20 -13.54 -17.85
N ALA A 207 1.97 -13.43 -18.93
CA ALA A 207 2.67 -12.21 -19.31
C ALA A 207 1.72 -11.12 -19.81
N ASN A 208 0.62 -11.52 -20.47
CA ASN A 208 -0.36 -10.62 -21.07
C ASN A 208 -1.41 -10.17 -20.04
N THR A 209 -1.73 -11.05 -19.09
CA THR A 209 -2.77 -10.79 -18.08
C THR A 209 -2.21 -10.87 -16.65
N PRO A 210 -1.21 -10.06 -16.27
CA PRO A 210 -0.50 -10.23 -15.00
C PRO A 210 -1.39 -10.00 -13.76
N PHE A 211 -2.47 -9.23 -13.91
CA PHE A 211 -3.41 -8.90 -12.83
C PHE A 211 -4.84 -9.03 -13.35
N ARG A 212 -5.71 -9.70 -12.58
CA ARG A 212 -7.16 -9.81 -12.84
C ARG A 212 -7.94 -9.37 -11.61
N PHE A 213 -9.11 -8.79 -11.84
CA PHE A 213 -10.00 -8.22 -10.83
C PHE A 213 -11.42 -8.78 -11.02
N PRO A 214 -11.71 -9.98 -10.46
CA PRO A 214 -12.99 -10.63 -10.66
C PRO A 214 -14.19 -9.76 -10.30
N GLY A 215 -15.17 -9.66 -11.21
CA GLY A 215 -16.36 -8.81 -11.05
C GLY A 215 -16.08 -7.30 -11.18
N ARG A 216 -14.86 -6.93 -11.57
CA ARG A 216 -14.36 -5.54 -11.60
C ARG A 216 -13.41 -5.26 -12.78
N ASP A 217 -13.24 -6.24 -13.68
CA ASP A 217 -12.42 -6.15 -14.90
C ASP A 217 -13.11 -5.37 -16.02
N ALA A 218 -14.41 -5.05 -15.88
CA ALA A 218 -15.13 -4.19 -16.80
C ALA A 218 -14.51 -2.78 -16.79
N PRO A 219 -14.35 -2.13 -17.96
CA PRO A 219 -13.87 -0.77 -18.03
C PRO A 219 -14.88 0.16 -17.34
N GLY A 220 -14.56 0.60 -16.13
CA GLY A 220 -15.18 1.79 -15.54
C GLY A 220 -14.50 3.00 -16.15
N ASP A 221 -15.29 3.85 -16.80
CA ASP A 221 -14.91 5.04 -17.54
C ASP A 221 -13.61 5.70 -17.09
N SER A 222 -12.63 5.67 -17.99
CA SER A 222 -11.54 6.64 -17.98
C SER A 222 -12.09 8.02 -18.37
N ALA A 223 -12.91 8.62 -17.50
CA ALA A 223 -13.27 10.03 -17.59
C ALA A 223 -12.40 10.82 -16.61
N LEU A 224 -11.13 11.00 -17.01
CA LEU A 224 -10.47 12.29 -16.85
C LEU A 224 -9.89 12.61 -18.23
N ALA A 225 -10.79 12.98 -19.12
CA ALA A 225 -10.47 13.86 -20.23
C ALA A 225 -9.73 15.07 -19.65
N GLY A 226 -8.72 15.53 -20.39
CA GLY A 226 -8.12 16.82 -20.10
C GLY A 226 -9.19 17.90 -20.13
N GLU A 227 -9.16 18.77 -19.14
CA GLU A 227 -9.78 20.08 -19.21
C GLU A 227 -8.75 21.08 -18.69
N GLY A 228 -8.41 22.04 -19.55
CA GLY A 228 -7.89 23.38 -19.22
C GLY A 228 -6.53 23.44 -18.55
#